data_AF-A0A831SI45-F1
#
_entry.id   AF-A0A831SI45-F1
#
_cell.length_a   1.000
_cell.length_b   1.000
_cell.length_c   1.000
_cell.angle_alpha   90.00
_cell.angle_beta   90.00
_cell.angle_gamma   90.00
#
_symmetry.space_group_name_H-M   'P 1'
#
loop_
_entity.id
_entity.type
_entity.pdbx_description
1 polymer ?
#
loop_
_entity_poly.entity_id
_entity_poly.type
_entity_poly.pdbx_seq_one_letter_code
_entity_poly.pdbx_strand_id
1 'polypeptide(L)' 'MVRKKVIVSYVRDKRCPVCSRNWPTINSLAKHIAMKRDQEHESWKREHNIYPIDYQSNKEVTLIASQIKKILENK' A
#
# COMPACT_ATOMS: atom_id res chain seq x y z
N MET A 1 13.94 15.87 34.08
CA MET A 1 13.04 16.22 32.96
C MET A 1 12.35 14.95 32.47
N VAL A 2 11.04 14.81 32.65
CA VAL A 2 10.28 13.63 32.17
C VAL A 2 9.87 13.88 30.72
N ARG A 3 10.37 13.08 29.78
CA ARG A 3 9.90 13.11 28.39
C ARG A 3 8.45 12.66 28.35
N LYS A 4 7.51 13.56 28.03
CA LYS A 4 6.13 13.20 27.72
C LYS A 4 6.13 12.36 26.43
N LYS A 5 5.60 11.14 26.50
CA LYS A 5 5.37 10.30 25.33
C LYS A 5 4.23 10.93 24.51
N VAL A 6 4.55 11.55 23.38
CA VAL A 6 3.55 12.06 22.45
C VAL A 6 2.94 10.85 21.74
N ILE A 7 1.68 10.54 22.05
CA ILE A 7 0.91 9.52 21.34
C ILE A 7 0.34 10.20 20.09
N VAL A 8 1.02 10.04 18.96
CA VAL A 8 0.49 10.47 17.67
C VAL A 8 -0.55 9.44 17.24
N SER A 9 -1.83 9.79 17.36
CA SER A 9 -2.93 9.02 16.79
C SER A 9 -2.83 9.09 15.26
N TYR A 10 -2.19 8.10 14.63
CA TYR A 10 -2.12 8.03 13.17
C TYR A 10 -3.54 7.90 12.61
N VAL A 11 -4.07 8.99 12.02
CA VAL A 11 -5.36 8.99 11.35
C VAL A 11 -5.28 7.99 10.20
N ARG A 12 -6.03 6.88 10.28
CA ARG A 12 -6.08 5.85 9.23
C ARG A 12 -7.00 6.28 8.10
N ASP A 13 -6.64 7.38 7.46
CA ASP A 13 -7.45 8.02 6.42
C ASP A 13 -7.32 7.32 5.06
N LYS A 14 -6.26 6.54 4.85
CA LYS A 14 -5.95 5.95 3.55
C LYS A 14 -6.61 4.59 3.39
N ARG A 15 -7.74 4.57 2.68
CA ARG A 15 -8.53 3.36 2.41
C ARG A 15 -8.00 2.63 1.16
N CYS A 16 -7.91 1.31 1.26
CA CYS A 16 -7.61 0.46 0.13
C CYS A 16 -8.79 0.42 -0.85
N PRO A 17 -8.56 0.68 -2.16
CA PRO A 17 -9.64 0.64 -3.16
C PRO A 17 -10.17 -0.78 -3.41
N VAL A 18 -9.41 -1.81 -3.03
CA VAL A 18 -9.77 -3.22 -3.25
C VAL A 18 -10.51 -3.80 -2.04
N CYS A 19 -9.83 -3.94 -0.91
CA CYS A 19 -10.36 -4.64 0.27
C CYS A 19 -10.97 -3.72 1.34
N SER A 20 -11.12 -2.42 1.03
CA SER A 20 -11.69 -1.41 1.93
C SER A 20 -10.98 -1.23 3.29
N ARG A 21 -9.79 -1.81 3.50
CA ARG A 21 -9.02 -1.63 4.75
C ARG A 21 -8.36 -0.25 4.82
N ASN A 22 -8.38 0.34 6.01
CA ASN A 22 -7.76 1.63 6.31
C ASN A 22 -6.34 1.48 6.83
N TRP A 23 -5.46 2.34 6.33
CA TRP A 23 -4.04 2.38 6.68
C TRP A 23 -3.64 3.78 7.16
N PRO A 24 -2.65 3.85 8.08
CA PRO A 24 -2.16 5.13 8.59
C PRO A 24 -1.30 5.90 7.57
N THR A 25 -0.72 5.22 6.58
CA THR A 25 0.15 5.84 5.57
C THR A 25 -0.08 5.23 4.19
N ILE A 26 0.12 6.03 3.14
CA ILE A 26 0.04 5.58 1.74
C ILE A 26 1.09 4.50 1.47
N ASN A 27 2.29 4.61 2.05
CA ASN A 27 3.34 3.61 1.86
C ASN A 27 2.92 2.23 2.40
N SER A 28 2.28 2.20 3.58
CA SER A 28 1.79 0.95 4.15
C SER A 28 0.62 0.38 3.35
N LEU A 29 -0.26 1.25 2.83
CA LEU A 29 -1.32 0.85 1.91
C LEU A 29 -0.76 0.28 0.59
N ALA A 30 0.25 0.92 0.02
CA ALA A 30 0.86 0.50 -1.24
C ALA A 30 1.58 -0.85 -1.11
N LYS A 31 2.32 -1.06 -0.01
CA LYS A 31 2.92 -2.37 0.32
C LYS A 31 1.86 -3.45 0.50
N HIS A 32 0.74 -3.13 1.14
CA HIS A 32 -0.38 -4.05 1.28
C HIS A 32 -0.89 -4.53 -0.09
N ILE A 33 -1.15 -3.60 -1.02
CA ILE A 33 -1.63 -3.96 -2.35
C ILE A 33 -0.57 -4.73 -3.15
N ALA A 34 0.71 -4.36 -3.02
CA ALA A 34 1.83 -5.07 -3.66
C ALA A 34 1.89 -6.54 -3.22
N MET A 35 1.81 -6.80 -1.92
CA MET A 35 1.97 -8.14 -1.33
C MET A 35 0.72 -9.01 -1.43
N LYS A 36 -0.47 -8.42 -1.57
CA LYS A 36 -1.70 -9.20 -1.66
C LYS A 36 -1.80 -9.97 -2.97
N ARG A 37 -2.19 -11.23 -2.87
CA ARG A 37 -2.36 -12.19 -3.97
C ARG A 37 -3.83 -12.63 -4.12
N ASP A 38 -4.75 -11.86 -3.56
CA ASP A 38 -6.17 -12.10 -3.73
C ASP A 38 -6.57 -11.70 -5.16
N GLN A 39 -7.53 -12.42 -5.76
CA GLN A 39 -7.98 -12.19 -7.14
C GLN A 39 -8.39 -10.73 -7.38
N GLU A 40 -9.02 -10.08 -6.39
CA GLU A 40 -9.42 -8.67 -6.48
C GLU A 40 -8.21 -7.72 -6.58
N HIS A 41 -7.13 -7.99 -5.82
CA HIS A 41 -5.90 -7.21 -5.86
C HIS A 41 -5.11 -7.47 -7.13
N GLU A 42 -5.14 -8.69 -7.66
CA GLU A 42 -4.56 -9.02 -8.95
C GLU A 42 -5.28 -8.31 -10.09
N SER A 43 -6.61 -8.33 -10.11
CA SER A 43 -7.42 -7.60 -11.10
C SER A 43 -7.11 -6.11 -11.05
N TRP A 44 -7.08 -5.50 -9.86
CA TRP A 44 -6.73 -4.09 -9.71
C TRP A 44 -5.31 -3.78 -10.20
N LYS A 45 -4.33 -4.66 -9.90
CA LYS A 45 -2.97 -4.52 -10.42
C LYS A 45 -2.93 -4.59 -11.95
N ARG A 46 -3.70 -5.49 -12.58
CA ARG A 46 -3.81 -5.61 -14.04
C ARG A 46 -4.44 -4.36 -14.67
N GLU A 47 -5.52 -3.84 -14.10
CA GLU A 47 -6.17 -2.60 -14.59
C GLU A 47 -5.21 -1.41 -14.58
N HIS A 48 -4.37 -1.31 -13.54
CA HIS A 48 -3.38 -0.26 -13.39
C HIS A 48 -2.03 -0.57 -14.06
N ASN A 49 -1.94 -1.65 -14.87
CA ASN A 49 -0.74 -2.07 -15.60
C ASN A 49 0.49 -2.27 -14.68
N ILE A 50 0.27 -2.76 -13.46
CA ILE A 50 1.31 -2.98 -12.46
C ILE A 50 1.84 -4.41 -12.57
N TYR A 51 3.10 -4.54 -12.99
CA TYR A 51 3.81 -5.80 -13.14
C TYR A 51 5.10 -5.79 -12.33
N PRO A 52 5.58 -6.94 -11.81
CA PRO A 52 5.00 -8.30 -11.92
C PRO A 52 3.91 -8.61 -10.86
N ILE A 53 2.93 -9.44 -11.24
CA ILE A 53 1.85 -9.89 -10.34
C ILE A 53 2.39 -10.89 -9.31
N ASP A 54 3.27 -11.80 -9.76
CA ASP A 54 4.02 -12.72 -8.92
C ASP A 54 5.44 -12.18 -8.71
N TYR A 55 5.65 -11.54 -7.56
CA TYR A 55 6.97 -11.08 -7.16
C TYR A 55 7.75 -12.25 -6.54
N GLN A 56 9.03 -12.38 -6.89
CA GLN A 56 9.91 -13.41 -6.34
C GLN A 56 10.75 -12.88 -5.18
N SER A 57 10.99 -11.56 -5.13
CA SER A 57 11.85 -10.93 -4.13
C SER A 57 11.21 -9.73 -3.44
N ASN A 58 11.61 -9.48 -2.18
CA ASN A 58 11.20 -8.30 -1.41
C ASN A 58 11.62 -6.97 -2.08
N LYS A 59 12.68 -6.99 -2.90
CA LYS A 59 13.09 -5.83 -3.70
C LYS A 59 12.01 -5.45 -4.72
N GLU A 60 11.42 -6.44 -5.39
CA GLU A 60 10.35 -6.24 -6.37
C GLU A 60 9.08 -5.71 -5.72
N VAL A 61 8.71 -6.23 -4.53
CA VAL A 61 7.59 -5.69 -3.72
C VAL A 61 7.76 -4.21 -3.47
N THR A 62 8.99 -3.75 -3.21
CA THR A 62 9.26 -2.34 -2.94
C THR A 62 9.09 -1.47 -4.20
N LEU A 63 9.49 -1.99 -5.36
CA LEU A 63 9.28 -1.31 -6.65
C LEU A 63 7.79 -1.21 -7.00
N ILE A 64 7.06 -2.32 -6.86
CA ILE A 64 5.61 -2.39 -7.07
C ILE A 64 4.89 -1.42 -6.12
N ALA A 65 5.25 -1.44 -4.82
CA ALA A 65 4.69 -0.51 -3.85
C ALA A 65 4.99 0.95 -4.21
N SER A 66 6.16 1.27 -4.76
CA SER A 66 6.48 2.62 -5.22
C SER A 66 5.61 3.06 -6.40
N GLN A 67 5.33 2.17 -7.35
CA GLN A 67 4.40 2.44 -8.46
C GLN A 67 2.97 2.67 -7.95
N ILE A 68 2.49 1.80 -7.06
CA ILE A 68 1.17 1.92 -6.44
C ILE A 68 1.05 3.23 -5.65
N LYS A 69 2.11 3.59 -4.91
CA LYS A 69 2.15 4.84 -4.14
C LYS A 69 1.93 6.05 -5.06
N LYS A 70 2.60 6.10 -6.21
CA LYS A 70 2.42 7.18 -7.19
C LYS A 70 0.99 7.26 -7.71
N ILE A 71 0.36 6.12 -8.00
CA ILE A 71 -1.04 6.06 -8.46
C ILE A 71 -1.99 6.59 -7.38
N LEU A 72 -1.73 6.26 -6.11
CA LEU A 72 -2.55 6.70 -4.98
C LEU A 72 -2.29 8.17 -4.58
N GLU A 73 -1.11 8.72 -4.87
CA GLU A 73 -0.77 10.13 -4.61
C GLU A 73 -1.25 11.08 -5.71
N ASN A 74 -1.46 10.59 -6.93
CA ASN A 74 -1.90 11.38 -8.08
C ASN A 74 -3.44 11.39 -8.26
N LYS A 75 -4.18 11.11 -7.17
CA LYS A 75 -5.64 11.00 -7.13
C LYS A 75 -6.18 11.84 -5.98
#